data_AF-A0A1U7M4Z8-F1
#
_entry.id   AF-A0A1U7M4Z8-F1
#
_cell.length_a   1.000
_cell.length_b   1.000
_cell.length_c   1.000
_cell.angle_alpha   90.00
_cell.angle_beta   90.00
_cell.angle_gamma   90.00
#
_symmetry.space_group_name_H-M   'P 1'
#
loop_
_entity.id
_entity.type
_entity.pdbx_description
1 polymer ?
#
loop_
_entity_poly.entity_id
_entity_poly.type
_entity_poly.pdbx_seq_one_letter_code
_entity_poly.pdbx_strand_id
1 'polypeptide(L)'
;MVTDGFLGSLFRKSNYYGGESEKIEKFIPKVDVSLNIIKNEREELESLYDESFLEKGDKYSFFLGGDHPVLDIKTSIEGKGTLLLVKDSFANSLVPFLTLHFDRIIVIDGRHFNIPLKDYIKDKEIDRVLFLYNIRTFYDG
;
A
#
# COMPACT_ATOMS: atom_id res chain seq x y z
N MET A 1 -15.80 -6.37 -7.00
CA MET A 1 -14.86 -6.94 -8.00
C MET A 1 -14.45 -5.90 -9.02
N VAL A 2 -13.15 -5.80 -9.34
CA VAL A 2 -12.61 -4.91 -10.40
C VAL A 2 -11.96 -5.68 -11.56
N THR A 3 -11.53 -6.93 -11.32
CA THR A 3 -11.10 -7.87 -12.37
C THR A 3 -11.23 -9.31 -11.86
N ASP A 4 -11.41 -10.25 -12.77
CA ASP A 4 -11.35 -11.71 -12.58
C ASP A 4 -10.21 -12.36 -13.40
N GLY A 5 -9.35 -11.53 -14.01
CA GLY A 5 -8.23 -11.92 -14.86
C GLY A 5 -6.86 -11.75 -14.20
N PHE A 6 -6.79 -11.84 -12.87
CA PHE A 6 -5.53 -11.69 -12.14
C PHE A 6 -4.70 -12.97 -12.20
N LEU A 7 -3.47 -12.85 -12.68
CA LEU A 7 -2.48 -13.92 -12.69
C LEU A 7 -1.32 -13.48 -11.80
N GLY A 8 -1.30 -14.00 -10.57
CA GLY A 8 -0.29 -13.67 -9.57
C GLY A 8 1.15 -14.01 -9.98
N SER A 9 2.12 -13.50 -9.23
CA SER A 9 3.54 -13.71 -9.51
C SER A 9 3.96 -15.20 -9.50
N LEU A 10 3.30 -16.02 -8.67
CA LEU A 10 3.53 -17.47 -8.64
C LEU A 10 3.11 -18.14 -9.95
N PHE A 11 1.92 -17.80 -10.46
CA PHE A 11 1.44 -18.28 -11.76
C PHE A 11 2.42 -17.91 -12.87
N ARG A 12 2.84 -16.64 -12.93
CA ARG A 12 3.80 -16.14 -13.93
C ARG A 12 5.17 -16.84 -13.86
N LYS A 13 5.63 -17.21 -12.67
CA LYS A 13 6.90 -17.93 -12.48
C LYS A 13 6.83 -19.43 -12.80
N SER A 14 5.63 -20.00 -12.78
CA SER A 14 5.44 -21.44 -12.98
C SER A 14 5.55 -21.91 -14.44
N ASN A 15 5.49 -20.98 -15.41
CA ASN A 15 5.36 -21.28 -16.86
C ASN A 15 4.22 -22.28 -17.18
N TYR A 16 3.25 -22.42 -16.28
CA TYR A 16 2.11 -23.31 -16.41
C TYR A 16 0.90 -22.50 -16.86
N TYR A 17 0.39 -22.78 -18.06
CA TYR A 17 -0.70 -22.04 -18.69
C TYR A 17 -2.11 -22.63 -18.42
N GLY A 18 -2.21 -23.62 -17.51
CA GLY A 18 -3.46 -24.35 -17.23
C GLY A 18 -4.20 -23.92 -15.97
N GLY A 19 -3.75 -22.89 -15.26
CA GLY A 19 -4.42 -22.42 -14.04
C GLY A 19 -5.50 -21.37 -14.31
N GLU A 20 -6.49 -21.31 -13.43
CA GLU A 20 -7.57 -20.32 -13.47
C GLU A 20 -7.08 -18.97 -12.98
N SER A 21 -7.62 -17.90 -13.57
CA SER A 21 -7.35 -16.54 -13.11
C SER A 21 -8.09 -16.23 -11.82
N GLU A 22 -7.49 -15.35 -11.02
CA GLU A 22 -8.00 -14.92 -9.72
C GLU A 22 -8.70 -13.56 -9.82
N LYS A 23 -9.40 -13.17 -8.74
CA LYS A 23 -10.14 -11.91 -8.65
C LYS A 23 -9.36 -10.86 -7.86
N ILE A 24 -9.52 -9.60 -8.26
CA ILE A 24 -9.18 -8.44 -7.41
C ILE A 24 -10.47 -7.72 -7.03
N GLU A 25 -10.56 -7.36 -5.76
CA GLU A 25 -11.66 -6.59 -5.21
C GLU A 25 -11.14 -5.28 -4.61
N LYS A 26 -11.86 -4.19 -4.89
CA LYS A 26 -11.61 -2.86 -4.34
C LYS A 26 -12.44 -2.68 -3.09
N PHE A 27 -11.82 -2.14 -2.04
CA PHE A 27 -12.53 -1.69 -0.86
C PHE A 27 -13.04 -0.26 -1.06
N ILE A 28 -14.34 -0.07 -0.84
CA ILE A 28 -15.00 1.24 -0.85
C ILE A 28 -15.55 1.47 0.57
N PRO A 29 -15.02 2.45 1.31
CA PRO A 29 -15.55 2.82 2.62
C PRO A 29 -17.04 3.15 2.55
N LYS A 30 -17.81 2.73 3.57
CA LYS A 30 -19.22 3.13 3.71
C LYS A 30 -19.39 4.56 4.24
N VAL A 31 -18.33 5.13 4.78
CA VAL A 31 -18.26 6.49 5.30
C VAL A 31 -17.40 7.28 4.31
N ASP A 32 -17.83 8.49 3.98
CA ASP A 32 -17.06 9.36 3.10
C ASP A 32 -15.80 9.83 3.82
N VAL A 33 -14.65 9.52 3.24
CA VAL A 33 -13.33 9.90 3.75
C VAL A 33 -12.55 10.45 2.57
N SER A 34 -12.26 11.75 2.60
CA SER A 34 -11.40 12.35 1.59
C SER A 34 -9.94 12.05 1.92
N LEU A 35 -9.15 11.86 0.86
CA LEU A 35 -7.74 11.51 0.95
C LEU A 35 -6.91 12.56 0.22
N ASN A 36 -5.78 12.93 0.80
CA ASN A 36 -4.70 13.62 0.11
C ASN A 36 -3.48 12.70 0.16
N ILE A 37 -3.00 12.28 -1.01
CA ILE A 37 -2.00 11.22 -1.15
C ILE A 37 -0.78 11.82 -1.84
N ILE A 38 0.35 11.88 -1.14
CA ILE A 38 1.61 12.40 -1.65
C ILE A 38 2.63 11.27 -1.74
N LYS A 39 3.05 10.95 -2.95
CA LYS A 39 4.11 9.99 -3.25
C LYS A 39 5.46 10.70 -3.27
N ASN A 40 6.42 10.13 -2.53
CA ASN A 40 7.81 10.59 -2.44
C ASN A 40 7.95 12.10 -2.21
N GLU A 41 7.05 12.69 -1.41
CA GLU A 41 7.02 14.12 -1.07
C GLU A 41 6.88 15.07 -2.28
N ARG A 42 6.49 14.58 -3.46
CA ARG A 42 6.51 15.36 -4.72
C ARG A 42 5.28 15.21 -5.59
N GLU A 43 4.76 14.00 -5.70
CA GLU A 43 3.71 13.65 -6.66
C GLU A 43 2.39 13.43 -5.92
N GLU A 44 1.35 14.19 -6.26
CA GLU A 44 0.00 13.93 -5.73
C GLU A 44 -0.68 12.82 -6.53
N LEU A 45 -1.29 11.87 -5.82
CA LEU A 45 -2.07 10.79 -6.42
C LEU A 45 -3.56 11.04 -6.18
N GLU A 46 -4.37 10.83 -7.21
CA GLU A 46 -5.83 11.00 -7.13
C GLU A 46 -6.51 9.90 -6.31
N SER A 47 -5.88 8.73 -6.19
CA SER A 47 -6.51 7.53 -5.64
C SER A 47 -5.48 6.54 -5.11
N LEU A 48 -5.87 5.74 -4.11
CA LEU A 48 -5.13 4.55 -3.66
C LEU A 48 -5.24 3.37 -4.65
N TYR A 49 -6.01 3.55 -5.72
CA TYR A 49 -6.28 2.54 -6.73
C TYR A 49 -5.98 3.12 -8.11
N ASP A 50 -5.04 2.50 -8.83
CA ASP A 50 -4.66 2.88 -10.19
C ASP A 50 -5.23 1.86 -11.19
N GLU A 51 -6.31 2.25 -11.85
CA GLU A 51 -7.03 1.40 -12.82
C GLU A 51 -6.19 1.05 -14.05
N SER A 52 -5.14 1.83 -14.36
CA SER A 52 -4.26 1.55 -15.50
C SER A 52 -3.52 0.22 -15.37
N PHE A 53 -3.40 -0.33 -14.16
CA PHE A 53 -2.78 -1.63 -13.92
C PHE A 53 -3.71 -2.82 -14.20
N LEU A 54 -5.03 -2.61 -14.29
CA LEU A 54 -5.97 -3.70 -14.57
C LEU A 54 -5.78 -4.30 -15.96
N GLU A 55 -5.26 -3.52 -16.91
CA GLU A 55 -4.94 -3.97 -18.27
C GLU A 55 -3.49 -4.50 -18.41
N LYS A 56 -2.67 -4.38 -17.36
CA LYS A 56 -1.25 -4.77 -17.39
C LYS A 56 -1.06 -6.21 -16.92
N GLY A 57 0.14 -6.75 -17.19
CA GLY A 57 0.55 -8.05 -16.65
C GLY A 57 0.69 -8.04 -15.12
N ASP A 58 1.03 -6.89 -14.55
CA ASP A 58 1.11 -6.68 -13.10
C ASP A 58 -0.15 -6.00 -12.54
N LYS A 59 -1.28 -6.73 -12.54
CA LYS A 59 -2.54 -6.16 -12.03
C LYS A 59 -2.54 -5.89 -10.53
N TYR A 60 -1.61 -6.46 -9.75
CA TYR A 60 -1.58 -6.22 -8.30
C TYR A 60 -1.17 -4.78 -7.96
N SER A 61 -0.38 -4.14 -8.82
CA SER A 61 -0.05 -2.71 -8.72
C SER A 61 -1.26 -1.78 -8.90
N PHE A 62 -2.46 -2.34 -9.15
CA PHE A 62 -3.72 -1.65 -8.92
C PHE A 62 -3.77 -1.01 -7.53
N PHE A 63 -3.27 -1.70 -6.50
CA PHE A 63 -3.16 -1.11 -5.17
C PHE A 63 -1.95 -0.17 -5.09
N LEU A 64 -2.21 1.07 -4.68
CA LEU A 64 -1.24 2.15 -4.49
C LEU A 64 -0.44 2.57 -5.73
N GLY A 65 -0.73 2.02 -6.92
CA GLY A 65 0.11 2.24 -8.11
C GLY A 65 1.45 1.51 -8.02
N GLY A 66 1.54 0.43 -7.24
CA GLY A 66 2.76 -0.36 -7.03
C GLY A 66 3.52 0.00 -5.75
N ASP A 67 4.82 -0.34 -5.73
CA ASP A 67 5.70 -0.08 -4.59
C ASP A 67 6.38 1.29 -4.73
N HIS A 68 6.30 2.09 -3.66
CA HIS A 68 6.92 3.40 -3.56
C HIS A 68 7.82 3.48 -2.33
N PRO A 69 8.96 4.19 -2.39
CA PRO A 69 9.79 4.42 -1.21
C PRO A 69 9.02 5.02 -0.04
N VAL A 70 8.24 6.08 -0.30
CA VAL A 70 7.40 6.75 0.70
C VAL A 70 6.06 7.16 0.08
N LEU A 71 4.98 6.90 0.79
CA LEU A 71 3.64 7.40 0.49
C LEU A 71 3.05 8.03 1.75
N ASP A 72 2.68 9.31 1.68
CA ASP A 72 2.06 10.05 2.77
C ASP A 72 0.57 10.23 2.46
N ILE A 73 -0.28 9.59 3.25
CA ILE A 73 -1.74 9.59 3.07
C ILE A 73 -2.35 10.34 4.24
N LYS A 74 -2.93 11.51 3.97
CA LYS A 74 -3.76 12.23 4.93
C LYS A 74 -5.22 11.93 4.67
N THR A 75 -5.98 11.76 5.74
CA THR A 75 -7.41 11.49 5.69
C THR A 75 -8.18 12.65 6.30
N SER A 76 -9.48 12.75 6.02
CA SER A 76 -10.38 13.69 6.69
C SER A 76 -10.80 13.26 8.10
N ILE A 77 -10.23 12.17 8.63
CA ILE A 77 -10.50 11.71 10.00
C ILE A 77 -9.60 12.48 10.95
N GLU A 78 -10.15 12.88 12.09
CA GLU A 78 -9.44 13.66 13.11
C GLU A 78 -9.33 12.89 14.44
N GLY A 79 -8.22 13.11 15.14
CA GLY A 79 -8.00 12.63 16.51
C GLY A 79 -7.63 11.15 16.62
N LYS A 80 -7.21 10.50 15.53
CA LYS A 80 -6.73 9.11 15.50
C LYS A 80 -5.21 9.00 15.39
N GLY A 81 -4.51 10.10 15.10
CA GLY A 81 -3.06 10.17 15.09
C GLY A 81 -2.41 9.64 13.81
N THR A 82 -1.08 9.64 13.82
CA THR A 82 -0.22 9.27 12.69
C THR A 82 0.32 7.86 12.82
N LEU A 83 0.07 7.03 11.80
CA LEU A 83 0.65 5.69 11.65
C LEU A 83 1.85 5.73 10.71
N LEU A 84 2.98 5.18 11.14
CA LEU A 84 4.06 4.74 10.26
C LEU A 84 3.88 3.26 9.91
N LEU A 85 3.65 2.94 8.65
CA LEU A 85 3.58 1.58 8.14
C LEU A 85 4.87 1.24 7.40
N VAL A 86 5.68 0.35 7.97
CA VAL A 86 6.87 -0.20 7.31
C VAL A 86 6.49 -1.55 6.69
N LYS A 87 6.56 -1.67 5.36
CA LYS A 87 5.95 -2.80 4.64
C LYS A 87 6.75 -3.31 3.45
N ASP A 88 6.35 -4.47 2.94
CA ASP A 88 6.64 -4.97 1.59
C ASP A 88 5.38 -4.93 0.69
N SER A 89 5.48 -5.38 -0.55
CA SER A 89 4.35 -5.34 -1.50
C SER A 89 3.09 -6.06 -0.99
N PHE A 90 3.19 -6.99 -0.04
CA PHE A 90 2.05 -7.73 0.50
C PHE A 90 1.03 -6.82 1.21
N ALA A 91 1.48 -5.68 1.75
CA ALA A 91 0.61 -4.77 2.49
C ALA A 91 -0.19 -3.82 1.60
N ASN A 92 0.08 -3.74 0.28
CA ASN A 92 -0.50 -2.70 -0.58
C ASN A 92 -2.03 -2.76 -0.57
N SER A 93 -2.60 -3.97 -0.60
CA SER A 93 -4.05 -4.17 -0.53
C SER A 93 -4.67 -3.86 0.83
N LEU A 94 -3.88 -3.77 1.91
CA LEU A 94 -4.38 -3.47 3.26
C LEU A 94 -4.47 -1.96 3.53
N VAL A 95 -3.62 -1.16 2.90
CA VAL A 95 -3.56 0.29 3.15
C VAL A 95 -4.92 1.02 3.04
N PRO A 96 -5.80 0.71 2.06
CA PRO A 96 -7.12 1.34 1.98
C PRO A 96 -8.03 1.10 3.19
N PHE A 97 -7.80 0.05 3.97
CA PHE A 97 -8.57 -0.20 5.19
C PHE A 97 -8.09 0.67 6.35
N LEU A 98 -6.79 0.99 6.37
CA LEU A 98 -6.19 1.80 7.44
C LEU A 98 -6.65 3.25 7.38
N THR A 99 -7.06 3.76 6.21
CA THR A 99 -7.54 5.15 6.06
C THR A 99 -8.78 5.45 6.87
N LEU A 100 -9.49 4.44 7.37
CA LEU A 100 -10.64 4.61 8.26
C LEU A 100 -10.26 4.75 9.74
N HIS A 101 -8.98 4.60 10.07
CA HIS A 101 -8.51 4.42 11.44
C HIS A 101 -7.42 5.40 11.87
N PHE A 102 -6.92 6.23 10.96
CA PHE A 102 -5.80 7.15 11.20
C PHE A 102 -5.99 8.46 10.44
N ASP A 103 -5.52 9.55 11.04
CA ASP A 103 -5.57 10.90 10.45
C ASP A 103 -4.52 11.01 9.35
N ARG A 104 -3.39 10.34 9.56
CA ARG A 104 -2.27 10.27 8.62
C ARG A 104 -1.63 8.88 8.64
N ILE A 105 -1.28 8.37 7.47
CA ILE A 105 -0.58 7.10 7.28
C ILE A 105 0.62 7.37 6.40
N ILE A 106 1.82 7.19 6.95
CA ILE A 106 3.07 7.25 6.22
C ILE A 106 3.48 5.81 5.92
N VAL A 107 3.38 5.40 4.66
CA VAL A 107 3.80 4.09 4.19
C VAL A 107 5.23 4.16 3.68
N ILE A 108 6.07 3.26 4.15
CA ILE A 108 7.47 3.17 3.78
C ILE A 108 7.77 1.75 3.33
N ASP A 109 8.39 1.65 2.16
CA ASP A 109 9.02 0.40 1.74
C ASP A 109 10.40 0.29 2.39
N GLY A 110 10.55 -0.67 3.31
CA GLY A 110 11.78 -0.82 4.09
C GLY A 110 13.03 -1.05 3.23
N ARG A 111 12.88 -1.54 1.99
CA ARG A 111 14.01 -1.77 1.07
C ARG A 111 14.67 -0.48 0.59
N HIS A 112 13.94 0.63 0.63
CA HIS A 112 14.39 1.92 0.09
C HIS A 112 14.59 2.98 1.18
N PHE A 113 14.42 2.62 2.45
CA PHE A 113 14.44 3.57 3.56
C PHE A 113 15.74 3.52 4.35
N ASN A 114 16.62 4.48 4.06
CA ASN A 114 17.95 4.57 4.70
C ASN A 114 18.02 5.61 5.83
N ILE A 115 16.88 6.16 6.28
CA ILE A 115 16.84 7.17 7.34
C ILE A 115 16.68 6.47 8.70
N PRO A 116 17.37 6.90 9.77
CA PRO A 116 17.13 6.38 11.11
C PRO A 116 15.66 6.57 11.53
N LEU A 117 14.96 5.47 11.77
CA LEU A 117 13.53 5.47 12.13
C LEU A 117 13.24 6.37 13.34
N LYS A 118 14.15 6.44 14.32
CA LYS A 118 13.98 7.26 15.52
C LYS A 118 13.84 8.75 15.20
N ASP A 119 14.70 9.25 14.32
CA ASP A 119 14.68 10.67 13.93
C ASP A 119 13.46 10.95 13.07
N TYR A 120 13.11 10.02 12.18
CA TYR A 120 11.91 10.11 11.35
C TYR A 120 10.61 10.10 12.15
N ILE A 121 10.50 9.25 13.18
CA ILE A 121 9.37 9.19 14.11
C ILE A 121 9.17 10.53 14.82
N LYS A 122 10.27 11.15 15.25
CA LYS A 122 10.24 12.44 15.93
C LYS A 122 9.89 13.58 14.98
N ASP A 123 10.48 13.61 13.78
CA ASP A 123 10.26 14.64 12.77
C ASP A 123 8.82 14.67 12.25
N LYS A 124 8.24 13.48 12.01
CA LYS A 124 6.90 13.35 11.43
C LYS A 124 5.78 13.20 12.47
N GLU A 125 6.10 13.33 13.76
CA GLU A 125 5.16 13.21 14.89
C GLU A 125 4.35 11.90 14.83
N ILE A 126 5.06 10.78 14.70
CA ILE A 126 4.45 9.45 14.56
C ILE A 126 4.01 8.92 15.93
N ASP A 127 2.73 8.57 16.05
CA ASP A 127 2.14 8.00 17.26
C ASP A 127 2.29 6.48 17.34
N ARG A 128 2.22 5.80 16.19
CA ARG A 128 2.22 4.33 16.12
C ARG A 128 3.07 3.86 14.95
N VAL A 129 3.76 2.74 15.14
CA VAL A 129 4.53 2.07 14.10
C VAL A 129 3.98 0.66 13.91
N LEU A 130 3.73 0.27 12.65
CA LEU A 130 3.31 -1.06 12.26
C LEU A 130 4.29 -1.62 11.24
N PHE A 131 4.82 -2.81 11.51
CA PHE A 131 5.62 -3.59 10.55
C PHE A 131 4.72 -4.65 9.93
N LEU A 132 4.59 -4.64 8.60
CA LEU A 132 3.76 -5.60 7.88
C LEU A 132 4.51 -6.19 6.70
N TYR A 133 4.98 -7.41 6.91
CA TYR A 133 5.81 -8.14 5.96
C TYR A 133 5.25 -9.53 5.75
N ASN A 134 5.47 -10.07 4.54
CA ASN A 134 5.37 -11.50 4.37
C ASN A 134 6.42 -12.20 5.27
N ILE A 135 6.04 -13.33 5.89
CA ILE A 135 6.93 -14.06 6.82
C ILE A 135 8.27 -14.45 6.18
N ARG A 136 8.29 -14.72 4.86
CA ARG A 136 9.53 -15.01 4.13
C ARG A 136 10.41 -13.77 4.02
N THR A 137 9.82 -12.64 3.60
CA THR A 137 10.53 -11.35 3.53
C THR A 137 11.05 -10.91 4.89
N PHE A 138 10.32 -11.20 5.97
CA PHE A 138 10.70 -10.84 7.33
C PHE A 138 11.91 -11.63 7.85
N TYR A 139 12.06 -12.89 7.43
CA TYR A 139 13.17 -13.75 7.88
C TYR A 139 14.45 -13.54 7.05
N ASP A 140 14.32 -13.26 5.75
CA ASP A 140 15.44 -13.12 4.82
C ASP A 140 15.99 -11.67 4.73
N GLY A 141 15.32 -10.69 5.35
CA GLY A 141 15.71 -9.28 5.39
C GLY A 141 16.50 -8.92 6.64
#